data_AF-A0ABD3XNW0-F1
#
_entry.id   AF-A0ABD3XNW0-F1
#
_cell.length_a   1.000
_cell.length_b   1.000
_cell.length_c   1.000
_cell.angle_alpha   90.00
_cell.angle_beta   90.00
_cell.angle_gamma   90.00
#
_symmetry.space_group_name_H-M   'P 1'
#
loop_
_entity.id
_entity.type
_entity.pdbx_description
1 polymer ?
#
loop_
_entity_poly.entity_id
_entity_poly.type
_entity_poly.pdbx_seq_one_letter_code
_entity_poly.pdbx_strand_id
1 'polypeptide(L)'
;MSSLCVLCPDNVVLLLGENDSKRFSDPETLAFKLILLASQLHRTYHVKQIVLCQLLPRFTLPGYIPVNYCDVARSVNENLRTAVTFYPYIAFWEHNDTFPFPVHRKDCSDKFRADGVHLSNKGQWYLFKSHRGAILAACKRLEA
;
A
#
# COMPACT_ATOMS: atom_id res chain seq x y z
N MET A 1 10.86 10.21 32.58
CA MET A 1 9.83 9.36 31.97
C MET A 1 9.05 10.23 30.99
N SER A 2 9.30 10.11 29.69
CA SER A 2 8.51 10.81 28.66
C SER A 2 7.12 10.19 28.62
N SER A 3 6.08 10.99 28.90
CA SER A 3 4.69 10.60 28.69
C SER A 3 4.52 10.14 27.24
N LEU A 4 4.18 8.87 27.04
CA LEU A 4 3.78 8.38 25.71
C LEU A 4 2.53 9.17 25.32
N CYS A 5 2.64 10.07 24.34
CA CYS A 5 1.48 10.73 23.78
C CYS A 5 0.64 9.64 23.10
N VAL A 6 -0.54 9.33 23.66
CA VAL A 6 -1.46 8.37 23.06
C VAL A 6 -2.07 9.05 21.83
N LEU A 7 -1.59 8.66 20.65
CA LEU A 7 -2.19 9.07 19.39
C LEU A 7 -3.55 8.37 19.24
N CYS A 8 -4.61 9.14 19.01
CA CYS A 8 -5.96 8.63 18.74
C CYS A 8 -6.43 9.13 17.36
N PRO A 9 -5.90 8.55 16.26
CA PRO A 9 -6.21 9.01 14.92
C PRO A 9 -7.61 8.54 14.48
N ASP A 10 -8.40 9.45 13.91
CA ASP A 10 -9.65 9.07 13.23
C ASP A 10 -9.38 8.29 11.93
N ASN A 11 -8.28 8.64 11.24
CA ASN A 11 -7.88 8.07 9.96
C ASN A 11 -6.46 7.49 10.03
N VAL A 12 -6.26 6.30 9.47
CA VAL A 12 -4.93 5.72 9.28
C VAL A 12 -4.74 5.33 7.82
N VAL A 13 -3.62 5.75 7.22
CA VAL A 13 -3.21 5.34 5.87
C VAL A 13 -2.01 4.42 5.99
N LEU A 14 -2.12 3.23 5.41
CA LEU A 14 -1.19 2.12 5.56
C LEU A 14 -0.47 1.84 4.25
N LEU A 15 0.84 2.07 4.27
CA LEU A 15 1.78 1.76 3.19
C LEU A 15 2.71 0.67 3.68
N LEU A 16 2.32 -0.60 3.54
CA LEU A 16 3.13 -1.73 4.01
C LEU A 16 2.88 -2.99 3.19
N GLY A 17 3.73 -4.00 3.40
CA GLY A 17 3.65 -5.30 2.73
C GLY A 17 4.66 -5.50 1.59
N GLU A 18 5.28 -4.43 1.08
CA GLU A 18 6.25 -4.56 -0.04
C GLU A 18 7.50 -5.37 0.31
N ASN A 19 7.91 -5.38 1.58
CA ASN A 19 9.06 -6.17 2.03
C ASN A 19 8.65 -7.59 2.46
N ASP A 20 7.38 -7.77 2.79
CA ASP A 20 6.79 -9.02 3.23
C ASP A 20 6.47 -9.95 2.06
N SER A 21 6.18 -9.41 0.87
CA SER A 21 5.94 -10.20 -0.33
C SER A 21 7.12 -11.08 -0.77
N LYS A 22 8.34 -10.78 -0.29
CA LYS A 22 9.51 -11.67 -0.47
C LYS A 22 9.47 -12.90 0.45
N ARG A 23 8.77 -12.80 1.59
CA ARG A 23 8.68 -13.84 2.63
C ARG A 23 7.43 -14.70 2.46
N PHE A 24 6.39 -14.16 1.84
CA PHE A 24 5.16 -14.88 1.55
C PHE A 24 5.16 -15.38 0.11
N SER A 25 5.22 -16.69 -0.06
CA SER A 25 4.92 -17.33 -1.35
C SER A 25 3.43 -17.29 -1.69
N ASP A 26 2.57 -17.02 -0.69
CA ASP A 26 1.11 -16.95 -0.81
C ASP A 26 0.60 -15.50 -0.69
N PRO A 27 0.12 -14.91 -1.80
CA PRO A 27 -0.52 -13.58 -1.82
C PRO A 27 -1.76 -13.46 -0.93
N GLU A 28 -2.54 -14.52 -0.78
CA GLU A 28 -3.78 -14.50 -0.01
C GLU A 28 -3.49 -14.32 1.49
N THR A 29 -2.52 -15.07 2.02
CA THR A 29 -2.05 -14.92 3.40
C THR A 29 -1.59 -13.50 3.70
N LEU A 30 -0.85 -12.86 2.78
CA LEU A 30 -0.39 -11.47 3.00
C LEU A 30 -1.57 -10.50 3.00
N ALA A 31 -2.48 -10.60 2.03
CA ALA A 31 -3.68 -9.75 1.99
C ALA A 31 -4.54 -9.94 3.26
N PHE A 32 -4.75 -11.18 3.70
CA PHE A 32 -5.47 -11.49 4.94
C PHE A 32 -4.81 -10.85 6.17
N LYS A 33 -3.48 -10.93 6.30
CA LYS A 33 -2.75 -10.31 7.41
C LYS A 33 -2.85 -8.78 7.42
N LEU A 34 -2.85 -8.15 6.25
CA LEU A 34 -3.04 -6.70 6.14
C LEU A 34 -4.45 -6.27 6.57
N ILE A 35 -5.48 -7.03 6.18
CA ILE A 35 -6.85 -6.83 6.64
C ILE A 35 -6.95 -7.04 8.15
N LEU A 36 -6.36 -8.11 8.67
CA LEU A 36 -6.36 -8.40 10.12
C LEU A 36 -5.70 -7.26 10.91
N LEU A 37 -4.58 -6.72 10.43
CA LEU A 37 -3.94 -5.55 11.03
C LEU A 37 -4.88 -4.34 11.03
N ALA A 38 -5.52 -4.03 9.90
CA ALA A 38 -6.50 -2.94 9.82
C ALA A 38 -7.66 -3.15 10.80
N SER A 39 -8.25 -4.35 10.86
CA SER A 39 -9.31 -4.68 11.80
C SER A 39 -8.85 -4.61 13.27
N GLN A 40 -7.58 -4.91 13.57
CA GLN A 40 -7.02 -4.69 14.90
C GLN A 40 -6.88 -3.20 15.24
N LEU A 41 -6.44 -2.38 14.29
CA LEU A 41 -6.36 -0.92 14.49
C LEU A 41 -7.73 -0.31 14.77
N HIS A 42 -8.75 -0.72 14.00
CA HIS A 42 -10.13 -0.30 14.21
C HIS A 42 -10.64 -0.70 15.60
N ARG A 43 -10.49 -1.97 15.99
CA ARG A 43 -11.02 -2.49 17.26
C ARG A 43 -10.29 -1.96 18.50
N THR A 44 -8.97 -1.78 18.41
CA THR A 44 -8.13 -1.46 19.57
C THR A 44 -8.01 0.04 19.78
N TYR A 45 -7.93 0.82 18.70
CA TYR A 45 -7.69 2.26 18.76
C TYR A 45 -8.87 3.08 18.24
N HIS A 46 -10.01 2.44 17.96
CA HIS A 46 -11.23 3.08 17.47
C HIS A 46 -11.02 3.93 16.20
N VAL A 47 -10.04 3.57 15.39
CA VAL A 47 -9.78 4.22 14.10
C VAL A 47 -11.02 4.06 13.22
N LYS A 48 -11.61 5.17 12.79
CA LYS A 48 -12.87 5.19 12.06
C LYS A 48 -12.71 4.78 10.60
N GLN A 49 -11.63 5.22 9.96
CA GLN A 49 -11.32 4.87 8.57
C GLN A 49 -9.86 4.46 8.42
N ILE A 50 -9.65 3.36 7.72
CA ILE A 50 -8.33 2.82 7.42
C ILE A 50 -8.19 2.67 5.93
N VAL A 51 -7.10 3.19 5.36
CA VAL A 51 -6.81 3.08 3.94
C VAL A 51 -5.60 2.17 3.75
N LEU A 52 -5.80 1.03 3.10
CA LEU A 52 -4.73 0.15 2.65
C LEU A 52 -4.28 0.61 1.25
N CYS A 53 -3.04 1.06 1.12
CA CYS A 53 -2.48 1.47 -0.16
C CYS A 53 -1.96 0.27 -0.96
N GLN A 54 -2.08 0.38 -2.27
CA GLN A 54 -1.54 -0.57 -3.25
C GLN A 54 -0.03 -0.79 -3.06
N LEU A 55 0.41 -2.05 -3.05
CA LEU A 55 1.82 -2.41 -3.14
C LEU A 55 2.37 -1.97 -4.50
N LEU A 56 3.49 -1.25 -4.51
CA LEU A 56 4.07 -0.71 -5.74
C LEU A 56 4.79 -1.81 -6.56
N PRO A 57 4.79 -1.66 -7.89
CA PRO A 57 5.59 -2.51 -8.75
C PRO A 57 7.09 -2.27 -8.50
N ARG A 58 7.91 -3.27 -8.81
CA ARG A 58 9.38 -3.17 -8.84
C ARG A 58 9.84 -3.54 -10.24
N PHE A 59 10.94 -2.96 -10.74
CA PHE A 59 11.51 -3.40 -12.01
C PHE A 59 12.83 -4.10 -11.83
N THR A 60 13.00 -5.18 -12.58
CA THR A 60 14.19 -6.01 -12.58
C THR A 60 15.39 -5.25 -13.14
N LEU A 61 16.44 -5.14 -12.34
CA LEU A 61 17.79 -5.20 -12.88
C LEU A 61 18.09 -6.67 -13.22
N PRO A 62 18.78 -6.97 -14.35
CA PRO A 62 19.21 -8.33 -14.64
C PRO A 62 19.91 -8.95 -13.42
N GLY A 63 19.36 -10.04 -12.88
CA GLY A 63 19.97 -10.82 -11.78
C GLY A 63 19.63 -10.42 -10.33
N TYR A 64 18.77 -9.43 -10.06
CA TYR A 64 18.64 -8.87 -8.69
C TYR A 64 17.25 -8.93 -8.02
N ILE A 65 16.18 -9.37 -8.70
CA ILE A 65 14.83 -9.44 -8.12
C ILE A 65 14.29 -10.88 -8.23
N PRO A 66 13.62 -11.42 -7.19
CA PRO A 66 12.93 -12.70 -7.30
C PRO A 66 11.98 -12.69 -8.49
N VAL A 67 12.00 -13.76 -9.29
CA VAL A 67 11.33 -13.88 -10.60
C VAL A 67 9.81 -13.58 -10.55
N ASN A 68 9.19 -13.48 -9.36
CA ASN A 68 7.74 -13.36 -9.17
C ASN A 68 7.24 -12.17 -8.33
N TYR A 69 8.08 -11.22 -7.87
CA TYR A 69 7.60 -10.16 -6.94
C TYR A 69 6.38 -9.40 -7.49
N CYS A 70 6.42 -8.96 -8.75
CA CYS A 70 5.36 -8.14 -9.32
C CYS A 70 4.05 -8.91 -9.47
N ASP A 71 4.11 -10.21 -9.70
CA ASP A 71 2.93 -11.06 -9.79
C ASP A 71 2.32 -11.29 -8.41
N VAL A 72 3.16 -11.53 -7.39
CA VAL A 72 2.73 -11.59 -5.99
C VAL A 72 2.09 -10.27 -5.56
N ALA A 73 2.75 -9.13 -5.81
CA ALA A 73 2.22 -7.82 -5.45
C ALA A 73 0.89 -7.51 -6.14
N ARG A 74 0.75 -7.87 -7.43
CA ARG A 74 -0.52 -7.73 -8.17
C ARG A 74 -1.62 -8.57 -7.53
N SER A 75 -1.34 -9.84 -7.23
CA SER A 75 -2.31 -10.74 -6.59
C SER A 75 -2.69 -10.28 -5.18
N VAL A 76 -1.75 -9.77 -4.38
CA VAL A 76 -2.05 -9.15 -3.08
C VAL A 76 -2.99 -7.96 -3.26
N ASN A 77 -2.72 -7.07 -4.21
CA ASN A 77 -3.55 -5.89 -4.48
C ASN A 77 -4.98 -6.27 -4.89
N GLU A 78 -5.15 -7.30 -5.74
CA GLU A 78 -6.46 -7.83 -6.15
C GLU A 78 -7.22 -8.44 -4.97
N ASN A 79 -6.53 -9.24 -4.14
CA ASN A 79 -7.10 -9.82 -2.92
C ASN A 79 -7.52 -8.73 -1.93
N LEU A 80 -6.71 -7.68 -1.75
CA LEU A 80 -7.07 -6.53 -0.91
C LEU A 80 -8.29 -5.80 -1.46
N ARG A 81 -8.31 -5.46 -2.76
CA ARG A 81 -9.44 -4.78 -3.41
C ARG A 81 -10.76 -5.53 -3.19
N THR A 82 -10.72 -6.87 -3.26
CA THR A 82 -11.88 -7.72 -3.03
C THR A 82 -12.24 -7.78 -1.55
N ALA A 83 -11.26 -8.03 -0.68
CA ALA A 83 -11.49 -8.23 0.75
C ALA A 83 -12.04 -6.99 1.45
N VAL A 84 -11.61 -5.77 1.07
CA VAL A 84 -12.10 -4.54 1.72
C VAL A 84 -13.60 -4.30 1.53
N THR A 85 -14.24 -4.92 0.53
CA THR A 85 -15.69 -4.80 0.31
C THR A 85 -16.53 -5.35 1.47
N PHE A 86 -15.95 -6.25 2.29
CA PHE A 86 -16.58 -6.80 3.49
C PHE A 86 -16.39 -5.94 4.74
N TYR A 87 -15.60 -4.86 4.67
CA TYR A 87 -15.23 -4.03 5.83
C TYR A 87 -15.48 -2.55 5.56
N PRO A 88 -16.60 -1.96 6.04
CA PRO A 88 -16.99 -0.59 5.71
C PRO A 88 -16.02 0.48 6.22
N TYR A 89 -15.23 0.17 7.26
CA TYR A 89 -14.20 1.04 7.83
C TYR A 89 -12.82 0.91 7.15
N ILE A 90 -12.70 0.06 6.12
CA ILE A 90 -11.47 -0.13 5.35
C ILE A 90 -11.71 0.34 3.90
N ALA A 91 -10.73 1.02 3.33
CA ALA A 91 -10.66 1.34 1.90
C ALA A 91 -9.39 0.73 1.30
N PHE A 92 -9.47 0.32 0.05
CA PHE A 92 -8.28 0.08 -0.76
C PHE A 92 -8.01 1.32 -1.63
N TRP A 93 -6.78 1.81 -1.61
CA TRP A 93 -6.37 2.97 -2.40
C TRP A 93 -5.32 2.59 -3.43
N GLU A 94 -5.68 2.78 -4.68
CA GLU A 94 -4.79 2.58 -5.81
C GLU A 94 -4.07 3.86 -6.17
N HIS A 95 -2.80 3.73 -6.50
CA HIS A 95 -1.99 4.86 -6.92
C HIS A 95 -2.23 5.25 -8.40
N ASN A 96 -3.43 4.94 -8.93
CA ASN A 96 -3.86 5.13 -10.33
C ASN A 96 -2.81 4.62 -11.35
N ASP A 97 -2.89 5.09 -12.60
CA ASP A 97 -1.93 4.81 -13.68
C ASP A 97 -0.52 5.40 -13.43
N THR A 98 -0.25 5.92 -12.22
CA THR A 98 1.05 6.48 -11.85
C THR A 98 2.11 5.39 -11.76
N PHE A 99 1.71 4.22 -11.22
CA PHE A 99 2.55 3.04 -11.01
C PHE A 99 1.86 1.79 -11.57
N PRO A 100 1.75 1.68 -12.91
CA PRO A 100 0.98 0.62 -13.54
C PRO A 100 1.68 -0.74 -13.44
N PHE A 101 0.91 -1.81 -13.35
CA PHE A 101 1.41 -3.18 -13.53
C PHE A 101 1.07 -3.66 -14.96
N PRO A 102 1.99 -4.35 -15.68
CA PRO A 102 3.41 -4.53 -15.36
C PRO A 102 4.23 -3.24 -15.60
N VAL A 103 5.29 -3.03 -14.81
CA VAL A 103 6.26 -1.96 -15.08
C VAL A 103 7.33 -2.49 -16.03
N HIS A 104 7.49 -1.84 -17.19
CA HIS A 104 8.75 -1.90 -17.92
C HIS A 104 9.65 -0.75 -17.45
N ARG A 105 10.96 -1.03 -17.29
CA ARG A 105 11.95 -0.03 -16.87
C ARG A 105 11.89 1.25 -17.70
N LYS A 106 11.65 1.14 -19.01
CA LYS A 106 11.52 2.30 -19.92
C LYS A 106 10.38 3.25 -19.52
N ASP A 107 9.30 2.74 -18.95
CA ASP A 107 8.06 3.50 -18.68
C ASP A 107 8.07 4.15 -17.28
N CYS A 108 8.99 3.74 -16.41
CA CYS A 108 9.09 4.22 -15.02
C CYS A 108 10.52 4.58 -14.59
N SER A 109 11.47 4.69 -15.52
CA SER A 109 12.89 4.95 -15.22
C SER A 109 13.13 6.28 -14.49
N ASP A 110 12.25 7.27 -14.67
CA ASP A 110 12.30 8.55 -14.00
C ASP A 110 11.61 8.54 -12.62
N LYS A 111 10.78 7.53 -12.33
CA LYS A 111 10.03 7.39 -11.07
C LYS A 111 10.76 6.54 -10.03
N PHE A 112 11.64 5.63 -10.43
CA PHE A 112 12.44 4.83 -9.49
C PHE A 112 13.92 5.18 -9.56
N ARG A 113 14.64 4.79 -8.51
CA ARG A 113 16.09 4.74 -8.49
C ARG A 113 16.57 3.58 -9.36
N ALA A 114 17.88 3.55 -9.61
CA ALA A 114 18.50 2.52 -10.43
C ALA A 114 18.24 1.09 -9.92
N ASP A 115 18.01 0.91 -8.62
CA ASP A 115 17.70 -0.38 -7.99
C ASP A 115 16.33 -0.98 -8.36
N GLY A 116 15.44 -0.18 -8.96
CA GLY A 116 14.09 -0.63 -9.34
C GLY A 116 13.17 -0.97 -8.18
N VAL A 117 13.56 -0.62 -6.95
CA VAL A 117 12.81 -0.86 -5.72
C VAL A 117 12.40 0.46 -5.09
N HIS A 118 13.34 1.39 -4.94
CA HIS A 118 13.10 2.65 -4.27
C HIS A 118 12.69 3.72 -5.30
N LEU A 119 11.84 4.65 -4.87
CA LEU A 119 11.44 5.78 -5.71
C LEU A 119 12.53 6.84 -5.82
N SER A 120 12.61 7.47 -7.00
CA SER A 120 13.36 8.72 -7.20
C SER A 120 12.63 9.89 -6.52
N ASN A 121 13.24 11.08 -6.45
CA ASN A 121 12.54 12.28 -5.96
C ASN A 121 11.25 12.57 -6.75
N LYS A 122 11.27 12.34 -8.06
CA LYS A 122 10.08 12.49 -8.92
C LYS A 122 9.02 11.45 -8.57
N GLY A 123 9.40 10.18 -8.41
CA GLY A 123 8.48 9.13 -7.97
C GLY A 123 7.88 9.41 -6.60
N GLN A 124 8.70 9.85 -5.64
CA GLN A 124 8.24 10.25 -4.30
C GLN A 124 7.22 11.39 -4.37
N TRP A 125 7.44 12.38 -5.22
CA TRP A 125 6.48 13.47 -5.42
C TRP A 125 5.13 12.98 -5.96
N TYR A 126 5.15 12.06 -6.94
CA TYR A 126 3.93 11.44 -7.44
C TYR A 126 3.21 10.62 -6.37
N LEU A 127 3.96 9.80 -5.64
CA LEU A 127 3.43 8.99 -4.56
C LEU A 127 2.83 9.86 -3.46
N PHE A 128 3.49 10.95 -3.06
CA PHE A 128 2.97 11.92 -2.11
C PHE A 128 1.63 12.53 -2.55
N LYS A 129 1.52 12.92 -3.83
CA LYS A 129 0.23 13.42 -4.36
C LYS A 129 -0.87 12.35 -4.32
N SER A 130 -0.52 11.09 -4.57
CA SER A 130 -1.48 10.00 -4.43
C SER A 130 -1.91 9.78 -2.98
N HIS A 131 -0.99 9.82 -2.01
CA HIS A 131 -1.32 9.76 -0.58
C HIS A 131 -2.21 10.90 -0.12
N ARG A 132 -1.98 12.12 -0.63
CA ARG A 132 -2.89 13.22 -0.38
C ARG A 132 -4.33 12.88 -0.80
N GLY A 133 -4.49 12.22 -1.95
CA GLY A 133 -5.79 11.70 -2.38
C GLY A 133 -6.38 10.68 -1.42
N ALA A 134 -5.57 9.71 -0.98
CA ALA A 134 -5.98 8.69 0.00
C ALA A 134 -6.50 9.30 1.30
N ILE A 135 -5.77 10.29 1.84
CA ILE A 135 -6.13 11.01 3.05
C ILE A 135 -7.44 11.77 2.85
N LEU A 136 -7.57 12.53 1.75
CA LEU A 136 -8.79 13.30 1.48
C LEU A 136 -10.02 12.39 1.30
N ALA A 137 -9.85 11.23 0.66
CA ALA A 137 -10.92 10.26 0.52
C ALA A 137 -11.33 9.65 1.87
N ALA A 138 -10.37 9.37 2.75
CA ALA A 138 -10.64 8.92 4.12
C ALA A 138 -11.40 9.98 4.91
N CYS A 139 -10.97 11.25 4.86
CA CYS A 139 -11.68 12.35 5.53
C CYS A 139 -13.13 12.49 5.04
N LYS A 140 -13.36 12.43 3.71
CA LYS A 140 -14.71 12.51 3.15
C LYS A 140 -15.62 11.38 3.64
N ARG A 141 -15.07 10.19 3.88
CA ARG A 141 -15.81 9.04 4.43
C ARG A 141 -16.18 9.20 5.90
N LEU A 142 -15.55 10.12 6.64
CA LEU A 142 -15.97 10.45 8.01
C LEU A 142 -17.16 11.40 8.06
N GLU A 143 -17.40 12.14 6.98
CA GLU A 143 -18.48 13.13 6.86
C GLU A 143 -19.80 12.52 6.35
N ALA A 144 -19.75 11.29 5.83
CA ALA A 144 -20.86 10.56 5.23
C ALA A 144 -21.53 9.61 6.24
#